data_AF-A0A929CHS5-F1
#
_entry.id   AF-A0A929CHS5-F1
#
_cell.length_a   1.000
_cell.length_b   1.000
_cell.length_c   1.000
_cell.angle_alpha   90.00
_cell.angle_beta   90.00
_cell.angle_gamma   90.00
#
_symmetry.space_group_name_H-M   'P 1'
#
loop_
_entity.id
_entity.type
_entity.pdbx_description
1 polymer ?
#
loop_
_entity_poly.entity_id
_entity_poly.type
_entity_poly.pdbx_seq_one_letter_code
_entity_poly.pdbx_strand_id
1 'polypeptide(L)'
;MKIKLTSLFLLILSFLSCSTTDNTPAKKDKALISYVNPFIGTGGHGHTYPGATMPFGMMQLSPDTRLEGWDGCSGYHYSDKYIYGFTHTHLSGTGVSDYGDILLMPTHEVNFNNGADGKKGYRAHFSHDSEIAEPGYYNVHLDSTNIGVELTVSKRSGMHRYTFQEGSKQIIILDLKHRDEVLDSKVNVYSNTEIGGHRHSKAWATNQYLFYNIQFSKPFKKMTFLNDKSEGKTVKAAFEFDTSKGDILEIQIGISPVDEEGARKNRREEIENKTFKAIKVEAQNAWESQLEKIVIETGNKDYKTNFYSALYHTMIAPNLYQDVDGRYRGVDLKVHQNKAFDYYTVFSLWDTYRAAHPLYTLIEQDRTNDFINTFLTKYDEGGIMPIWDLSGCYTGCMIGYHAVPVIADAYLKGIKNYDAEKAFKAMKHSASQDKLGLESYKKLGYIPVETESESVSKTLEYAYDDWTIAQMAKALEKSDDYKTFSKRAQYYKNIFDPESQFMRGRFRNTWFAPFDPYEVNFNYTEANSWQYSYYVPQDISGFIKLLGGKDKLDANLDKLFVAEA
;
A
#
# COMPACT_ATOMS: atom_id res chain seq x y z
N MET A 1 7.56 49.36 59.64
CA MET A 1 6.94 48.11 59.15
C MET A 1 7.00 48.12 57.62
N LYS A 2 8.16 47.86 56.98
CA LYS A 2 8.63 46.55 56.48
C LYS A 2 7.61 45.70 55.71
N ILE A 3 6.77 46.32 54.88
CA ILE A 3 6.08 45.67 53.78
C ILE A 3 6.11 46.67 52.63
N LYS A 4 6.94 46.48 51.59
CA LYS A 4 6.75 47.13 50.26
C LYS A 4 7.74 46.80 49.13
N LEU A 5 8.83 46.04 49.34
CA LEU A 5 9.71 45.67 48.21
C LEU A 5 9.57 44.22 47.72
N THR A 6 9.31 43.27 48.62
CA THR A 6 9.21 41.84 48.28
C THR A 6 7.95 41.49 47.50
N SER A 7 6.80 42.11 47.80
CA SER A 7 5.55 41.86 47.07
C SER A 7 5.54 42.44 45.65
N LEU A 8 6.31 43.50 45.40
CA LEU A 8 6.45 44.08 44.05
C LEU A 8 7.40 43.24 43.18
N PHE A 9 8.43 42.65 43.79
CA PHE A 9 9.36 41.74 43.11
C PHE A 9 8.70 40.41 42.70
N LEU A 10 7.83 39.86 43.55
CA LEU A 10 7.02 38.66 43.25
C LEU A 10 5.97 38.89 42.16
N LEU A 11 5.41 40.11 42.06
CA LEU A 11 4.50 40.47 40.96
C LEU A 11 5.23 40.60 39.62
N ILE A 12 6.46 41.14 39.62
CA ILE A 12 7.27 41.28 38.40
C ILE A 12 7.78 39.91 37.91
N LEU A 13 8.13 38.99 38.82
CA LEU A 13 8.51 37.60 38.47
C LEU A 13 7.34 36.77 37.93
N SER A 14 6.10 37.07 38.30
CA SER A 14 4.92 36.38 37.76
C SER A 14 4.51 36.86 36.35
N PHE A 15 4.89 38.09 35.95
CA PHE A 15 4.76 38.55 34.56
C PHE A 15 5.92 38.10 33.65
N LEU A 16 7.11 37.83 34.21
CA LEU A 16 8.27 37.32 33.46
C LEU A 16 8.25 35.80 33.24
N SER A 17 7.41 35.06 33.96
CA SER A 17 7.27 33.60 33.81
C SER A 17 6.19 33.18 32.81
N CYS A 18 5.48 34.13 32.19
CA CYS A 18 4.73 33.89 30.96
C CYS A 18 5.70 34.00 29.78
N SER A 19 6.61 33.03 29.64
CA SER A 19 7.13 32.72 28.31
C SER A 19 5.95 32.22 27.50
N THR A 20 5.32 33.12 26.75
CA THR A 20 4.48 32.72 25.63
C THR A 20 5.35 31.81 24.78
N THR A 21 5.12 30.50 24.84
CA THR A 21 5.62 29.63 23.78
C THR A 21 5.07 30.24 22.50
N ASP A 22 5.95 30.77 21.66
CA ASP A 22 5.60 31.28 20.34
C ASP A 22 5.02 30.10 19.57
N ASN A 23 3.72 29.88 19.71
CA ASN A 23 2.94 28.90 18.97
C ASN A 23 2.69 29.44 17.56
N THR A 24 3.74 29.98 16.92
CA THR A 24 3.68 30.37 15.53
C THR A 24 3.62 29.06 14.73
N PRO A 25 2.60 28.84 13.89
CA PRO A 25 2.56 27.65 13.05
C PRO A 25 3.84 27.56 12.23
N ALA A 26 4.36 26.33 12.09
CA ALA A 26 5.49 26.05 11.23
C ALA A 26 5.24 26.61 9.82
N LYS A 27 6.24 27.25 9.23
CA LYS A 27 6.16 27.89 7.92
C LYS A 27 6.95 27.09 6.90
N LYS A 28 6.33 26.84 5.74
CA LYS A 28 7.03 26.31 4.57
C LYS A 28 7.79 27.43 3.85
N ASP A 29 8.96 27.09 3.34
CA ASP A 29 9.87 27.96 2.58
C ASP A 29 9.64 27.88 1.06
N LYS A 30 9.07 26.77 0.57
CA LYS A 30 8.63 26.57 -0.82
C LYS A 30 7.52 25.52 -0.87
N ALA A 31 7.05 25.18 -2.08
CA ALA A 31 6.11 24.08 -2.29
C ALA A 31 6.70 22.75 -1.77
N LEU A 32 5.95 22.05 -0.93
CA LEU A 32 6.39 20.84 -0.22
C LEU A 32 6.63 19.67 -1.17
N ILE A 33 5.87 19.58 -2.27
CA ILE A 33 6.07 18.58 -3.31
C ILE A 33 7.51 18.59 -3.86
N SER A 34 8.20 19.73 -3.82
CA SER A 34 9.57 19.86 -4.33
C SER A 34 10.65 19.25 -3.42
N TYR A 35 10.25 18.67 -2.28
CA TYR A 35 11.12 17.88 -1.43
C TYR A 35 10.95 16.37 -1.65
N VAL A 36 9.84 15.94 -2.26
CA VAL A 36 9.58 14.51 -2.48
C VAL A 36 10.51 13.99 -3.56
N ASN A 37 11.13 12.84 -3.28
CA ASN A 37 11.90 12.07 -4.25
C ASN A 37 11.30 10.65 -4.36
N PRO A 38 10.48 10.38 -5.38
CA PRO A 38 9.87 9.06 -5.60
C PRO A 38 10.88 7.93 -5.86
N PHE A 39 12.16 8.22 -6.16
CA PHE A 39 13.20 7.20 -6.29
C PHE A 39 13.68 6.64 -4.94
N ILE A 40 13.36 7.28 -3.82
CA ILE A 40 13.73 6.73 -2.51
C ILE A 40 12.95 5.43 -2.28
N GLY A 41 13.68 4.33 -2.09
CA GLY A 41 13.10 2.99 -1.90
C GLY A 41 12.92 2.17 -3.18
N THR A 42 13.25 2.72 -4.36
CA THR A 42 13.16 1.96 -5.63
C THR A 42 14.38 1.08 -5.90
N GLY A 43 15.41 1.13 -5.04
CA GLY A 43 16.56 0.22 -5.06
C GLY A 43 16.79 -0.40 -3.69
N GLY A 44 17.72 -1.34 -3.61
CA GLY A 44 17.87 -2.17 -2.40
C GLY A 44 16.59 -2.96 -2.18
N HIS A 45 16.05 -2.93 -0.96
CA HIS A 45 14.90 -3.76 -0.55
C HIS A 45 13.66 -2.94 -0.18
N GLY A 46 13.52 -1.73 -0.75
CA GLY A 46 12.39 -0.85 -0.47
C GLY A 46 11.13 -1.17 -1.28
N HIS A 47 11.30 -1.69 -2.50
CA HIS A 47 10.22 -2.08 -3.42
C HIS A 47 9.17 -0.99 -3.67
N THR A 48 9.57 0.28 -3.73
CA THR A 48 8.67 1.36 -4.20
C THR A 48 8.71 1.47 -5.73
N TYR A 49 7.85 2.30 -6.31
CA TYR A 49 7.85 2.61 -7.74
C TYR A 49 7.92 4.14 -7.96
N PRO A 50 8.60 4.63 -9.01
CA PRO A 50 8.77 6.07 -9.26
C PRO A 50 7.63 6.70 -10.07
N GLY A 51 6.68 5.89 -10.57
CA GLY A 51 5.60 6.32 -11.43
C GLY A 51 4.62 7.34 -10.83
N ALA A 52 3.80 7.90 -11.71
CA ALA A 52 2.78 8.86 -11.34
C ALA A 52 1.60 8.17 -10.63
N THR A 53 1.23 8.67 -9.45
CA THR A 53 0.00 8.28 -8.74
C THR A 53 -0.65 9.48 -8.04
N MET A 54 -1.94 9.36 -7.71
CA MET A 54 -2.68 10.31 -6.87
C MET A 54 -2.62 9.83 -5.41
N PRO A 55 -2.79 10.73 -4.42
CA PRO A 55 -2.99 10.31 -3.04
C PRO A 55 -4.17 9.33 -2.93
N PHE A 56 -3.90 8.10 -2.52
CA PHE A 56 -4.83 6.98 -2.39
C PHE A 56 -5.56 6.64 -3.71
N GLY A 57 -4.92 6.89 -4.86
CA GLY A 57 -5.48 6.66 -6.19
C GLY A 57 -5.61 5.18 -6.55
N MET A 58 -6.46 4.88 -7.53
CA MET A 58 -6.58 3.57 -8.19
C MET A 58 -5.49 3.39 -9.26
N MET A 59 -5.04 4.49 -9.88
CA MET A 59 -4.03 4.47 -10.94
C MET A 59 -2.61 4.61 -10.38
N GLN A 60 -1.72 3.68 -10.70
CA GLN A 60 -0.28 3.76 -10.45
C GLN A 60 0.44 3.60 -11.80
N LEU A 61 0.63 4.70 -12.52
CA LEU A 61 1.19 4.67 -13.87
C LEU A 61 2.72 4.77 -13.81
N SER A 62 3.40 3.62 -13.93
CA SER A 62 4.84 3.50 -13.66
C SER A 62 5.57 2.68 -14.73
N PRO A 63 6.89 2.91 -14.94
CA PRO A 63 7.76 2.00 -15.69
C PRO A 63 7.95 0.65 -15.00
N ASP A 64 8.09 -0.41 -15.81
CA ASP A 64 8.54 -1.73 -15.39
C ASP A 64 9.96 -2.02 -15.90
N THR A 65 10.91 -2.30 -15.01
CA THR A 65 12.30 -2.68 -15.32
C THR A 65 12.63 -4.10 -14.91
N ARG A 66 11.83 -4.71 -14.02
CA ARG A 66 12.09 -6.02 -13.42
C ARG A 66 10.85 -6.91 -13.47
N LEU A 67 10.99 -8.06 -14.12
CA LEU A 67 9.85 -8.94 -14.40
C LEU A 67 9.56 -9.95 -13.29
N GLU A 68 10.58 -10.34 -12.52
CA GLU A 68 10.51 -11.43 -11.54
C GLU A 68 11.42 -11.14 -10.34
N GLY A 69 11.28 -11.94 -9.28
CA GLY A 69 12.12 -11.88 -8.08
C GLY A 69 11.58 -10.97 -6.98
N TRP A 70 12.13 -11.14 -5.77
CA TRP A 70 11.68 -10.43 -4.57
C TRP A 70 11.87 -8.92 -4.68
N ASP A 71 13.04 -8.48 -5.16
CA ASP A 71 13.32 -7.05 -5.41
C ASP A 71 12.53 -6.48 -6.61
N GLY A 72 11.69 -7.28 -7.28
CA GLY A 72 10.86 -6.87 -8.42
C GLY A 72 9.38 -6.71 -8.08
N CYS A 73 9.00 -6.69 -6.80
CA CYS A 73 7.58 -6.68 -6.38
C CYS A 73 6.79 -5.46 -6.90
N SER A 74 7.44 -4.30 -7.03
CA SER A 74 6.84 -3.07 -7.59
C SER A 74 7.04 -2.89 -9.09
N GLY A 75 7.64 -3.86 -9.79
CA GLY A 75 7.92 -3.79 -11.23
C GLY A 75 9.16 -2.95 -11.60
N TYR A 76 9.63 -2.07 -10.72
CA TYR A 76 10.79 -1.20 -10.96
C TYR A 76 11.92 -1.47 -9.97
N HIS A 77 13.17 -1.43 -10.45
CA HIS A 77 14.34 -1.39 -9.60
C HIS A 77 15.44 -0.44 -10.13
N TYR A 78 15.92 0.47 -9.29
CA TYR A 78 16.84 1.56 -9.66
C TYR A 78 18.20 1.08 -10.20
N SER A 79 18.59 -0.18 -10.03
CA SER A 79 19.84 -0.70 -10.63
C SER A 79 19.69 -1.10 -12.10
N ASP A 80 18.46 -1.21 -12.59
CA ASP A 80 18.17 -1.77 -13.91
C ASP A 80 18.33 -0.73 -15.00
N LYS A 81 18.71 -1.18 -16.20
CA LYS A 81 19.08 -0.30 -17.34
C LYS A 81 18.10 -0.39 -18.51
N TYR A 82 17.05 -1.18 -18.36
CA TYR A 82 16.06 -1.42 -19.40
C TYR A 82 14.66 -1.26 -18.86
N ILE A 83 13.82 -0.53 -19.59
CA ILE A 83 12.38 -0.46 -19.36
C ILE A 83 11.70 -1.40 -20.36
N TYR A 84 10.84 -2.28 -19.85
CA TYR A 84 9.99 -3.15 -20.66
C TYR A 84 8.73 -2.42 -21.13
N GLY A 85 8.22 -1.47 -20.36
CA GLY A 85 7.09 -0.64 -20.72
C GLY A 85 6.52 0.07 -19.50
N PHE A 86 5.30 0.56 -19.65
CA PHE A 86 4.59 1.33 -18.63
C PHE A 86 3.22 0.71 -18.36
N THR A 87 3.00 0.25 -17.13
CA THR A 87 1.77 -0.39 -16.67
C THR A 87 1.01 0.51 -15.68
N HIS A 88 -0.21 0.11 -15.32
CA HIS A 88 -1.21 1.03 -14.75
C HIS A 88 -1.61 0.71 -13.29
N THR A 89 -1.06 -0.37 -12.74
CA THR A 89 -1.33 -0.86 -11.38
C THR A 89 -0.02 -1.32 -10.78
N HIS A 90 0.26 -0.94 -9.53
CA HIS A 90 1.50 -1.32 -8.83
C HIS A 90 1.29 -1.38 -7.32
N LEU A 91 1.99 -2.31 -6.68
CA LEU A 91 2.11 -2.36 -5.22
C LEU A 91 3.40 -1.65 -4.79
N SER A 92 3.37 -1.00 -3.63
CA SER A 92 4.54 -0.29 -3.09
C SER A 92 4.94 -0.87 -1.75
N GLY A 93 6.19 -1.30 -1.64
CA GLY A 93 6.79 -1.80 -0.41
C GLY A 93 6.37 -3.21 -0.02
N THR A 94 5.77 -3.98 -0.93
CA THR A 94 5.34 -5.36 -0.64
C THR A 94 6.48 -6.36 -0.83
N GLY A 95 6.44 -7.46 -0.06
CA GLY A 95 7.34 -8.61 -0.23
C GLY A 95 6.82 -9.67 -1.21
N VAL A 96 5.65 -9.45 -1.83
CA VAL A 96 5.05 -10.32 -2.84
C VAL A 96 4.63 -9.47 -4.04
N SER A 97 4.95 -9.99 -5.22
CA SER A 97 4.66 -9.40 -6.53
C SER A 97 3.21 -9.68 -6.96
N ASP A 98 2.54 -8.64 -7.46
CA ASP A 98 1.28 -8.69 -8.22
C ASP A 98 1.10 -7.35 -8.96
N TYR A 99 0.01 -7.15 -9.68
CA TYR A 99 -0.25 -6.00 -10.54
C TYR A 99 0.75 -5.91 -11.71
N GLY A 100 0.99 -4.73 -12.29
CA GLY A 100 1.70 -4.59 -13.56
C GLY A 100 0.77 -4.82 -14.76
N ASP A 101 -0.47 -4.33 -14.65
CA ASP A 101 -1.49 -4.54 -15.67
C ASP A 101 -1.41 -3.55 -16.83
N ILE A 102 -1.77 -4.04 -18.02
CA ILE A 102 -1.92 -3.26 -19.27
C ILE A 102 -0.62 -2.53 -19.64
N LEU A 103 0.37 -3.26 -20.15
CA LEU A 103 1.64 -2.68 -20.55
C LEU A 103 1.52 -1.95 -21.89
N LEU A 104 1.91 -0.67 -21.90
CA LEU A 104 2.13 0.12 -23.11
C LEU A 104 3.61 0.42 -23.30
N MET A 105 4.11 0.27 -24.53
CA MET A 105 5.50 0.60 -24.86
C MET A 105 5.60 1.29 -26.22
N PRO A 106 6.14 2.54 -26.31
CA PRO A 106 6.40 3.20 -27.59
C PRO A 106 7.67 2.68 -28.26
N THR A 107 7.61 2.50 -29.58
CA THR A 107 8.70 1.96 -30.42
C THR A 107 8.57 2.41 -31.87
N HIS A 108 9.52 2.02 -32.72
CA HIS A 108 9.52 2.27 -34.17
C HIS A 108 9.25 1.02 -35.01
N GLU A 109 9.20 -0.16 -34.38
CA GLU A 109 9.01 -1.43 -35.07
C GLU A 109 7.97 -2.32 -34.39
N VAL A 110 7.25 -3.11 -35.19
CA VAL A 110 6.39 -4.17 -34.67
C VAL A 110 7.26 -5.35 -34.27
N ASN A 111 7.53 -5.48 -32.98
CA ASN A 111 8.20 -6.62 -32.38
C ASN A 111 7.49 -6.98 -31.08
N PHE A 112 6.98 -8.22 -30.97
CA PHE A 112 6.21 -8.69 -29.82
C PHE A 112 7.05 -9.42 -28.76
N ASN A 113 8.36 -9.59 -29.00
CA ASN A 113 9.29 -10.04 -27.98
C ASN A 113 9.65 -8.86 -27.07
N ASN A 114 9.68 -9.07 -25.74
CA ASN A 114 10.04 -8.05 -24.77
C ASN A 114 11.57 -7.86 -24.63
N GLY A 115 12.37 -8.81 -25.12
CA GLY A 115 13.83 -8.80 -25.11
C GLY A 115 14.47 -9.31 -23.82
N ALA A 116 13.69 -9.81 -22.85
CA ALA A 116 14.21 -10.39 -21.61
C ALA A 116 14.99 -11.69 -21.85
N ASP A 117 14.68 -12.41 -22.93
CA ASP A 117 15.37 -13.64 -23.35
C ASP A 117 16.68 -13.39 -24.12
N GLY A 118 17.16 -12.13 -24.15
CA GLY A 118 18.36 -11.72 -24.88
C GLY A 118 18.17 -11.55 -26.39
N LYS A 119 16.98 -11.87 -26.95
CA LYS A 119 16.69 -11.59 -28.36
C LYS A 119 16.30 -10.12 -28.53
N LYS A 120 16.27 -9.68 -29.79
CA LYS A 120 15.75 -8.36 -30.14
C LYS A 120 14.29 -8.25 -29.69
N GLY A 121 13.97 -7.24 -28.90
CA GLY A 121 12.63 -6.99 -28.37
C GLY A 121 12.34 -5.50 -28.23
N TYR A 122 11.14 -5.17 -27.75
CA TYR A 122 10.68 -3.79 -27.61
C TYR A 122 11.26 -3.05 -26.40
N ARG A 123 11.89 -3.73 -25.43
CA ARG A 123 12.51 -3.04 -24.28
C ARG A 123 13.50 -1.99 -24.75
N ALA A 124 13.58 -0.89 -24.03
CA ALA A 124 14.48 0.20 -24.35
C ALA A 124 15.47 0.45 -23.22
N HIS A 125 16.70 0.81 -23.60
CA HIS A 125 17.67 1.31 -22.64
C HIS A 125 17.26 2.70 -22.16
N PHE A 126 17.57 3.02 -20.91
CA PHE A 126 17.41 4.35 -20.33
C PHE A 126 18.54 4.67 -19.34
N SER A 127 18.67 5.93 -18.94
CA SER A 127 19.56 6.38 -17.88
C SER A 127 18.80 7.27 -16.88
N HIS A 128 19.17 7.18 -15.60
CA HIS A 128 18.67 8.06 -14.55
C HIS A 128 19.05 9.53 -14.76
N ASP A 129 20.09 9.83 -15.54
CA ASP A 129 20.46 11.20 -15.92
C ASP A 129 19.36 11.89 -16.75
N SER A 130 18.51 11.10 -17.40
CA SER A 130 17.40 11.52 -18.25
C SER A 130 16.05 10.99 -17.74
N GLU A 131 15.95 10.78 -16.43
CA GLU A 131 14.75 10.29 -15.75
C GLU A 131 14.38 11.26 -14.62
N ILE A 132 13.10 11.60 -14.53
CA ILE A 132 12.57 12.54 -13.54
C ILE A 132 11.28 11.95 -12.96
N ALA A 133 11.19 11.94 -11.64
CA ALA A 133 9.98 11.57 -10.92
C ALA A 133 9.59 12.67 -9.93
N GLU A 134 8.32 13.05 -9.95
CA GLU A 134 7.71 14.03 -9.06
C GLU A 134 6.34 13.50 -8.60
N PRO A 135 5.77 13.95 -7.46
CA PRO A 135 4.42 13.54 -7.07
C PRO A 135 3.40 13.80 -8.20
N GLY A 136 2.79 12.72 -8.70
CA GLY A 136 1.82 12.76 -9.81
C GLY A 136 2.41 12.88 -11.22
N TYR A 137 3.74 12.79 -11.40
CA TYR A 137 4.39 12.91 -12.72
C TYR A 137 5.67 12.05 -12.83
N TYR A 138 5.84 11.40 -13.96
CA TYR A 138 7.08 10.70 -14.30
C TYR A 138 7.50 11.03 -15.74
N ASN A 139 8.81 11.11 -15.98
CA ASN A 139 9.40 11.38 -17.29
C ASN A 139 10.67 10.55 -17.47
N VAL A 140 10.85 9.96 -18.65
CA VAL A 140 12.09 9.29 -19.03
C VAL A 140 12.39 9.44 -20.51
N HIS A 141 13.67 9.51 -20.86
CA HIS A 141 14.13 9.34 -22.23
C HIS A 141 14.56 7.88 -22.49
N LEU A 142 14.02 7.28 -23.54
CA LEU A 142 14.38 5.94 -23.99
C LEU A 142 15.54 6.02 -25.00
N ASP A 143 16.78 5.92 -24.54
CA ASP A 143 18.00 6.18 -25.34
C ASP A 143 18.08 5.34 -26.62
N SER A 144 17.72 4.05 -26.53
CA SER A 144 17.87 3.12 -27.66
C SER A 144 16.88 3.37 -28.80
N THR A 145 15.80 4.10 -28.54
CA THR A 145 14.79 4.48 -29.53
C THR A 145 14.69 6.00 -29.71
N ASN A 146 15.37 6.80 -28.88
CA ASN A 146 15.26 8.25 -28.83
C ASN A 146 13.79 8.72 -28.74
N ILE A 147 13.01 8.11 -27.83
CA ILE A 147 11.62 8.48 -27.56
C ILE A 147 11.54 9.11 -26.16
N GLY A 148 10.95 10.30 -26.05
CA GLY A 148 10.59 10.90 -24.77
C GLY A 148 9.26 10.36 -24.26
N VAL A 149 9.19 10.01 -22.98
CA VAL A 149 7.99 9.50 -22.32
C VAL A 149 7.65 10.37 -21.12
N GLU A 150 6.39 10.79 -21.03
CA GLU A 150 5.86 11.51 -19.88
C GLU A 150 4.53 10.93 -19.44
N LEU A 151 4.35 10.79 -18.13
CA LEU A 151 3.22 10.13 -17.49
C LEU A 151 2.62 11.03 -16.42
N THR A 152 1.30 11.10 -16.35
CA THR A 152 0.55 11.77 -15.28
C THR A 152 -0.76 11.05 -15.04
N VAL A 153 -1.42 11.31 -13.91
CA VAL A 153 -2.63 10.58 -13.53
C VAL A 153 -3.74 11.46 -12.96
N SER A 154 -4.95 10.90 -12.98
CA SER A 154 -6.09 11.23 -12.13
C SER A 154 -6.36 10.03 -11.20
N LYS A 155 -7.45 10.04 -10.42
CA LYS A 155 -7.76 8.98 -9.45
C LYS A 155 -7.85 7.59 -10.10
N ARG A 156 -8.48 7.44 -11.27
CA ARG A 156 -8.74 6.15 -11.94
C ARG A 156 -8.26 6.11 -13.40
N SER A 157 -7.62 7.18 -13.83
CA SER A 157 -7.24 7.39 -15.23
C SER A 157 -5.81 7.90 -15.33
N GLY A 158 -5.15 7.61 -16.44
CA GLY A 158 -3.78 8.00 -16.73
C GLY A 158 -3.66 8.69 -18.09
N MET A 159 -2.62 9.51 -18.24
CA MET A 159 -2.22 10.08 -19.52
C MET A 159 -0.76 9.78 -19.78
N HIS A 160 -0.49 9.27 -20.98
CA HIS A 160 0.84 9.17 -21.56
C HIS A 160 1.01 10.29 -22.57
N ARG A 161 2.20 10.88 -22.64
CA ARG A 161 2.65 11.73 -23.73
C ARG A 161 3.98 11.20 -24.24
N TYR A 162 3.98 10.71 -25.46
CA TYR A 162 5.18 10.21 -26.13
C TYR A 162 5.63 11.21 -27.18
N THR A 163 6.92 11.54 -27.16
CA THR A 163 7.56 12.43 -28.14
C THR A 163 8.52 11.60 -29.00
N PHE A 164 8.16 11.39 -30.25
CA PHE A 164 8.97 10.67 -31.23
C PHE A 164 9.91 11.61 -31.99
N GLN A 165 10.88 11.06 -32.71
CA GLN A 165 11.67 11.85 -33.67
C GLN A 165 10.86 12.16 -34.93
N GLU A 166 11.10 13.33 -35.52
CA GLU A 166 10.47 13.74 -36.78
C GLU A 166 10.67 12.68 -37.88
N GLY A 167 9.57 12.31 -38.55
CA GLY A 167 9.59 11.33 -39.65
C GLY A 167 9.77 9.87 -39.21
N SER A 168 9.99 9.58 -37.93
CA SER A 168 10.08 8.22 -37.41
C SER A 168 8.72 7.53 -37.35
N LYS A 169 8.70 6.20 -37.42
CA LYS A 169 7.46 5.43 -37.22
C LYS A 169 6.98 5.58 -35.78
N GLN A 170 5.71 5.87 -35.60
CA GLN A 170 5.06 5.95 -34.29
C GLN A 170 4.29 4.65 -34.05
N ILE A 171 4.85 3.74 -33.25
CA ILE A 171 4.23 2.45 -32.93
C ILE A 171 4.08 2.30 -31.42
N ILE A 172 2.90 1.88 -30.98
CA ILE A 172 2.66 1.50 -29.58
C ILE A 172 2.40 0.01 -29.50
N ILE A 173 3.16 -0.69 -28.66
CA ILE A 173 2.90 -2.07 -28.27
C ILE A 173 1.98 -2.07 -27.04
N LEU A 174 0.90 -2.82 -27.12
CA LEU A 174 0.07 -3.25 -26.00
C LEU A 174 0.39 -4.71 -25.70
N ASP A 175 0.93 -5.00 -24.52
CA ASP A 175 1.26 -6.36 -24.08
C ASP A 175 0.39 -6.78 -22.89
N LEU A 176 -0.69 -7.51 -23.16
CA LEU A 176 -1.58 -8.02 -22.10
C LEU A 176 -1.01 -9.27 -21.42
N LYS A 177 0.06 -9.88 -21.97
CA LYS A 177 0.75 -11.05 -21.40
C LYS A 177 1.75 -10.67 -20.30
N HIS A 178 2.06 -9.40 -20.12
CA HIS A 178 3.13 -8.95 -19.24
C HIS A 178 3.04 -9.56 -17.82
N ARG A 179 4.17 -10.06 -17.32
CA ARG A 179 4.43 -10.50 -15.94
C ARG A 179 3.58 -11.66 -15.41
N ASP A 180 2.42 -11.40 -14.82
CA ASP A 180 1.63 -12.43 -14.12
C ASP A 180 0.99 -13.47 -15.05
N GLU A 181 0.51 -14.58 -14.47
CA GLU A 181 -0.26 -15.57 -15.21
C GLU A 181 -1.58 -14.96 -15.71
N VAL A 182 -1.71 -14.76 -17.02
CA VAL A 182 -2.95 -14.30 -17.63
C VAL A 182 -3.96 -15.44 -17.71
N LEU A 183 -5.10 -15.24 -17.06
CA LEU A 183 -6.25 -16.14 -17.10
C LEU A 183 -7.05 -15.92 -18.38
N ASP A 184 -7.32 -14.66 -18.72
CA ASP A 184 -7.99 -14.25 -19.95
C ASP A 184 -7.68 -12.78 -20.27
N SER A 185 -7.66 -12.40 -21.54
CA SER A 185 -7.48 -11.00 -21.94
C SER A 185 -8.13 -10.73 -23.28
N LYS A 186 -8.50 -9.48 -23.55
CA LYS A 186 -9.19 -9.08 -24.78
C LYS A 186 -8.88 -7.65 -25.20
N VAL A 187 -8.93 -7.42 -26.51
CA VAL A 187 -8.92 -6.11 -27.15
C VAL A 187 -10.16 -5.96 -28.04
N ASN A 188 -11.00 -4.98 -27.72
CA ASN A 188 -12.12 -4.50 -28.52
C ASN A 188 -11.71 -3.19 -29.22
N VAL A 189 -12.08 -3.03 -30.49
CA VAL A 189 -11.79 -1.81 -31.27
C VAL A 189 -13.10 -1.08 -31.58
N TYR A 190 -13.21 0.16 -31.11
CA TYR A 190 -14.41 0.99 -31.29
C TYR A 190 -14.24 1.99 -32.43
N SER A 191 -13.02 2.50 -32.60
CA SER A 191 -12.63 3.34 -33.74
C SER A 191 -11.13 3.22 -33.96
N ASN A 192 -10.60 3.93 -34.96
CA ASN A 192 -9.17 4.07 -35.14
C ASN A 192 -8.49 4.96 -34.07
N THR A 193 -9.24 5.47 -33.10
CA THR A 193 -8.71 6.24 -31.96
C THR A 193 -9.15 5.71 -30.59
N GLU A 194 -10.06 4.73 -30.53
CA GLU A 194 -10.58 4.21 -29.27
C GLU A 194 -10.60 2.68 -29.27
N ILE A 195 -10.01 2.10 -28.23
CA ILE A 195 -10.02 0.66 -27.94
C ILE A 195 -10.41 0.43 -26.48
N GLY A 196 -10.79 -0.79 -26.15
CA GLY A 196 -11.03 -1.21 -24.77
C GLY A 196 -10.83 -2.71 -24.62
N GLY A 197 -11.05 -3.21 -23.42
CA GLY A 197 -11.06 -4.65 -23.16
C GLY A 197 -10.75 -4.95 -21.71
N HIS A 198 -10.12 -6.12 -21.48
CA HIS A 198 -9.79 -6.60 -20.14
C HIS A 198 -8.50 -7.40 -20.11
N ARG A 199 -7.92 -7.50 -18.91
CA ARG A 199 -6.89 -8.46 -18.51
C ARG A 199 -7.31 -9.04 -17.17
N HIS A 200 -7.50 -10.35 -17.14
CA HIS A 200 -7.71 -11.10 -15.92
C HIS A 200 -6.47 -11.93 -15.63
N SER A 201 -5.99 -11.89 -14.40
CA SER A 201 -4.70 -12.47 -14.02
C SER A 201 -4.78 -13.22 -12.70
N LYS A 202 -3.73 -14.00 -12.48
CA LYS A 202 -3.46 -14.72 -11.25
C LYS A 202 -2.00 -14.51 -10.87
N ALA A 203 -1.80 -14.00 -9.66
CA ALA A 203 -0.53 -14.02 -8.94
C ALA A 203 -0.83 -14.19 -7.45
N TRP A 204 -0.73 -13.12 -6.66
CA TRP A 204 -1.12 -13.12 -5.25
C TRP A 204 -2.63 -13.02 -5.08
N ALA A 205 -3.27 -12.12 -5.81
CA ALA A 205 -4.68 -12.17 -6.15
C ALA A 205 -4.92 -13.33 -7.11
N THR A 206 -5.73 -14.29 -6.70
CA THR A 206 -5.88 -15.55 -7.45
C THR A 206 -6.85 -15.48 -8.62
N ASN A 207 -7.67 -14.42 -8.69
CA ASN A 207 -8.65 -14.18 -9.73
C ASN A 207 -8.92 -12.67 -9.90
N GLN A 208 -7.88 -11.93 -10.33
CA GLN A 208 -7.95 -10.49 -10.51
C GLN A 208 -8.70 -10.12 -11.80
N TYR A 209 -9.61 -9.14 -11.71
CA TYR A 209 -10.33 -8.58 -12.85
C TYR A 209 -9.93 -7.13 -13.07
N LEU A 210 -9.40 -6.82 -14.25
CA LEU A 210 -9.15 -5.45 -14.67
C LEU A 210 -9.67 -5.19 -16.08
N PHE A 211 -10.42 -4.10 -16.22
CA PHE A 211 -10.94 -3.60 -17.48
C PHE A 211 -10.29 -2.27 -17.81
N TYR A 212 -10.16 -1.96 -19.11
CA TYR A 212 -9.54 -0.72 -19.57
C TYR A 212 -10.26 -0.12 -20.78
N ASN A 213 -10.16 1.20 -20.92
CA ASN A 213 -10.54 1.93 -22.13
C ASN A 213 -9.43 2.92 -22.47
N ILE A 214 -8.95 2.90 -23.72
CA ILE A 214 -7.86 3.73 -24.21
C ILE A 214 -8.35 4.61 -25.36
N GLN A 215 -8.02 5.90 -25.28
CA GLN A 215 -8.22 6.89 -26.33
C GLN A 215 -6.87 7.44 -26.79
N PHE A 216 -6.59 7.35 -28.08
CA PHE A 216 -5.44 7.93 -28.73
C PHE A 216 -5.78 9.33 -29.27
N SER A 217 -4.82 10.26 -29.18
CA SER A 217 -4.92 11.60 -29.78
C SER A 217 -4.83 11.58 -31.32
N LYS A 218 -4.30 10.51 -31.90
CA LYS A 218 -4.18 10.31 -33.35
C LYS A 218 -4.80 8.99 -33.77
N PRO A 219 -5.36 8.89 -34.99
CA PRO A 219 -5.81 7.62 -35.52
C PRO A 219 -4.63 6.71 -35.82
N PHE A 220 -4.72 5.43 -35.43
CA PHE A 220 -3.83 4.41 -35.96
C PHE A 220 -4.23 4.05 -37.41
N LYS A 221 -3.24 3.88 -38.28
CA LYS A 221 -3.42 3.46 -39.68
C LYS A 221 -3.45 1.94 -39.83
N LYS A 222 -2.70 1.25 -38.96
CA LYS A 222 -2.57 -0.20 -38.97
C LYS A 222 -2.54 -0.72 -37.55
N MET A 223 -3.28 -1.79 -37.32
CA MET A 223 -3.21 -2.59 -36.11
C MET A 223 -2.74 -3.99 -36.48
N THR A 224 -1.84 -4.57 -35.69
CA THR A 224 -1.36 -5.95 -35.87
C THR A 224 -1.46 -6.69 -34.55
N PHE A 225 -2.03 -7.89 -34.55
CA PHE A 225 -2.06 -8.75 -33.38
C PHE A 225 -0.97 -9.81 -33.47
N LEU A 226 -0.43 -10.22 -32.32
CA LEU A 226 0.38 -11.42 -32.24
C LEU A 226 -0.48 -12.64 -32.60
N ASN A 227 -0.09 -13.37 -33.64
CA ASN A 227 -0.78 -14.56 -34.14
C ASN A 227 -2.25 -14.32 -34.53
N ASP A 228 -2.62 -13.09 -34.91
CA ASP A 228 -4.00 -12.71 -35.27
C ASP A 228 -5.04 -12.96 -34.16
N LYS A 229 -4.62 -12.91 -32.89
CA LYS A 229 -5.50 -13.12 -31.72
C LYS A 229 -5.77 -11.82 -30.97
N SER A 230 -7.05 -11.44 -30.88
CA SER A 230 -7.54 -10.32 -30.07
C SER A 230 -8.07 -10.75 -28.69
N GLU A 231 -8.16 -12.06 -28.41
CA GLU A 231 -8.60 -12.61 -27.13
C GLU A 231 -7.82 -13.87 -26.70
N GLY A 232 -7.82 -14.15 -25.40
CA GLY A 232 -7.15 -15.30 -24.78
C GLY A 232 -5.94 -14.91 -23.93
N LYS A 233 -5.06 -15.88 -23.62
CA LYS A 233 -4.00 -15.72 -22.61
C LYS A 233 -2.71 -15.02 -23.07
N THR A 234 -2.58 -14.70 -24.35
CA THR A 234 -1.31 -14.21 -24.93
C THR A 234 -1.49 -13.03 -25.89
N VAL A 235 -2.53 -12.21 -25.65
CA VAL A 235 -2.87 -11.10 -26.53
C VAL A 235 -1.81 -10.01 -26.46
N LYS A 236 -1.27 -9.66 -27.63
CA LYS A 236 -0.44 -8.47 -27.83
C LYS A 236 -0.88 -7.79 -29.11
N ALA A 237 -0.90 -6.46 -29.11
CA ALA A 237 -1.26 -5.65 -30.26
C ALA A 237 -0.22 -4.57 -30.51
N ALA A 238 -0.01 -4.22 -31.78
CA ALA A 238 0.81 -3.10 -32.19
C ALA A 238 -0.05 -2.12 -33.00
N PHE A 239 0.00 -0.84 -32.64
CA PHE A 239 -0.74 0.23 -33.27
C PHE A 239 0.24 1.17 -33.97
N GLU A 240 0.20 1.26 -35.29
CA GLU A 240 1.03 2.15 -36.11
C GLU A 240 0.24 3.41 -36.48
N PHE A 241 0.75 4.58 -36.08
CA PHE A 241 0.05 5.86 -36.15
C PHE A 241 0.43 6.70 -37.37
N ASP A 242 -0.45 7.66 -37.69
CA ASP A 242 -0.19 8.65 -38.73
C ASP A 242 0.84 9.71 -38.30
N THR A 243 2.05 9.61 -38.84
CA THR A 243 3.16 10.55 -38.58
C THR A 243 2.92 11.95 -39.16
N SER A 244 2.00 12.11 -40.12
CA SER A 244 1.69 13.43 -40.69
C SER A 244 1.00 14.38 -39.70
N LYS A 245 0.55 13.86 -38.56
CA LYS A 245 -0.12 14.64 -37.50
C LYS A 245 0.84 15.10 -36.39
N GLY A 246 2.13 15.24 -36.72
CA GLY A 246 3.19 15.67 -35.81
C GLY A 246 3.83 14.52 -35.03
N ASP A 247 4.74 14.84 -34.11
CA ASP A 247 5.59 13.84 -33.44
C ASP A 247 5.18 13.49 -32.01
N ILE A 248 4.17 14.19 -31.47
CA ILE A 248 3.64 13.95 -30.13
C ILE A 248 2.42 13.05 -30.22
N LEU A 249 2.41 11.92 -29.51
CA LEU A 249 1.24 11.05 -29.34
C LEU A 249 0.83 11.07 -27.86
N GLU A 250 -0.34 11.63 -27.57
CA GLU A 250 -0.99 11.50 -26.27
C GLU A 250 -1.95 10.31 -26.26
N ILE A 251 -1.97 9.59 -25.13
CA ILE A 251 -2.84 8.45 -24.86
C ILE A 251 -3.53 8.69 -23.52
N GLN A 252 -4.86 8.64 -23.51
CA GLN A 252 -5.66 8.65 -22.30
C GLN A 252 -6.15 7.23 -22.02
N ILE A 253 -6.10 6.80 -20.75
CA ILE A 253 -6.57 5.49 -20.33
C ILE A 253 -7.37 5.59 -19.04
N GLY A 254 -8.49 4.89 -18.96
CA GLY A 254 -9.20 4.62 -17.69
C GLY A 254 -9.15 3.13 -17.39
N ILE A 255 -9.13 2.78 -16.10
CA ILE A 255 -9.23 1.40 -15.62
C ILE A 255 -10.46 1.21 -14.73
N SER A 256 -10.95 -0.02 -14.61
CA SER A 256 -12.07 -0.38 -13.74
C SER A 256 -11.94 -1.82 -13.23
N PRO A 257 -12.34 -2.12 -11.98
CA PRO A 257 -12.46 -3.49 -11.49
C PRO A 257 -13.80 -4.17 -11.89
N VAL A 258 -14.70 -3.44 -12.56
CA VAL A 258 -16.08 -3.88 -12.81
C VAL A 258 -16.28 -4.32 -14.25
N ASP A 259 -16.13 -3.39 -15.20
CA ASP A 259 -16.33 -3.61 -16.62
C ASP A 259 -15.71 -2.51 -17.50
N GLU A 260 -15.68 -2.73 -18.81
CA GLU A 260 -15.10 -1.81 -19.79
C GLU A 260 -15.84 -0.46 -19.86
N GLU A 261 -17.16 -0.46 -19.64
CA GLU A 261 -17.95 0.78 -19.64
C GLU A 261 -17.64 1.63 -18.41
N GLY A 262 -17.38 1.01 -17.25
CA GLY A 262 -16.84 1.67 -16.07
C GLY A 262 -15.50 2.31 -16.36
N ALA A 263 -14.57 1.59 -16.99
CA ALA A 263 -13.27 2.13 -17.39
C ALA A 263 -13.40 3.33 -18.36
N ARG A 264 -14.32 3.23 -19.34
CA ARG A 264 -14.62 4.34 -20.27
C ARG A 264 -15.19 5.55 -19.53
N LYS A 265 -16.14 5.37 -18.61
CA LYS A 265 -16.71 6.47 -17.81
C LYS A 265 -15.67 7.13 -16.90
N ASN A 266 -14.84 6.34 -16.22
CA ASN A 266 -13.74 6.84 -15.42
C ASN A 266 -12.83 7.77 -16.25
N ARG A 267 -12.39 7.33 -17.43
CA ARG A 267 -11.59 8.15 -18.35
C ARG A 267 -12.31 9.44 -18.75
N ARG A 268 -13.58 9.33 -19.16
CA ARG A 268 -14.34 10.47 -19.69
C ARG A 268 -14.59 11.56 -18.65
N GLU A 269 -15.05 11.16 -17.48
CA GLU A 269 -15.35 12.11 -16.40
C GLU A 269 -14.09 12.75 -15.82
N GLU A 270 -12.98 12.02 -15.75
CA GLU A 270 -11.77 12.53 -15.11
C GLU A 270 -10.87 13.33 -16.05
N ILE A 271 -10.66 12.89 -17.30
CA ILE A 271 -9.57 13.40 -18.16
C ILE A 271 -9.91 13.73 -19.63
N GLU A 272 -11.08 13.35 -20.18
CA GLU A 272 -11.34 13.45 -21.64
C GLU A 272 -11.13 14.86 -22.23
N ASN A 273 -11.56 15.90 -21.52
CA ASN A 273 -11.47 17.29 -22.00
C ASN A 273 -10.31 18.09 -21.37
N LYS A 274 -9.32 17.40 -20.80
CA LYS A 274 -8.19 18.03 -20.11
C LYS A 274 -6.88 17.75 -20.84
N THR A 275 -6.00 18.75 -20.84
CA THR A 275 -4.65 18.60 -21.40
C THR A 275 -3.75 17.84 -20.42
N PHE A 276 -2.69 17.21 -20.92
CA PHE A 276 -1.66 16.58 -20.09
C PHE A 276 -1.16 17.51 -18.97
N LYS A 277 -0.87 18.78 -19.31
CA LYS A 277 -0.41 19.79 -18.35
C LYS A 277 -1.45 20.07 -17.26
N ALA A 278 -2.73 20.13 -17.61
CA ALA A 278 -3.79 20.36 -16.64
C ALA A 278 -3.87 19.20 -15.64
N ILE A 279 -3.83 17.95 -16.12
CA ILE A 279 -3.84 16.77 -15.24
C ILE A 279 -2.60 16.74 -14.34
N LYS A 280 -1.41 17.02 -14.86
CA LYS A 280 -0.19 17.13 -14.06
C LYS A 280 -0.36 18.14 -12.92
N VAL A 281 -0.87 19.34 -13.22
CA VAL A 281 -1.08 20.39 -12.22
C VAL A 281 -2.13 19.98 -11.18
N GLU A 282 -3.23 19.36 -11.60
CA GLU A 282 -4.25 18.84 -10.67
C GLU A 282 -3.66 17.79 -9.72
N ALA A 283 -2.85 16.86 -10.22
CA ALA A 283 -2.18 15.86 -9.41
C ALA A 283 -1.19 16.47 -8.42
N GLN A 284 -0.36 17.40 -8.88
CA GLN A 284 0.62 18.10 -8.03
C GLN A 284 -0.06 18.96 -6.95
N ASN A 285 -1.18 19.61 -7.26
CA ASN A 285 -1.96 20.38 -6.28
C ASN A 285 -2.61 19.47 -5.22
N ALA A 286 -3.07 18.28 -5.62
CA ALA A 286 -3.58 17.28 -4.68
C ALA A 286 -2.48 16.80 -3.74
N TRP A 287 -1.27 16.56 -4.26
CA TRP A 287 -0.11 16.21 -3.43
C TRP A 287 0.33 17.34 -2.51
N GLU A 288 0.40 18.58 -2.99
CA GLU A 288 0.76 19.72 -2.13
C GLU A 288 -0.22 19.85 -0.95
N SER A 289 -1.53 19.78 -1.23
CA SER A 289 -2.57 19.80 -0.18
C SER A 289 -2.40 18.68 0.86
N GLN A 290 -1.93 17.50 0.43
CA GLN A 290 -1.70 16.36 1.32
C GLN A 290 -0.45 16.54 2.19
N LEU A 291 0.65 16.98 1.59
CA LEU A 291 1.91 17.21 2.30
C LEU A 291 1.79 18.39 3.28
N GLU A 292 0.94 19.38 2.98
CA GLU A 292 0.64 20.52 3.86
C GLU A 292 -0.03 20.13 5.18
N LYS A 293 -0.56 18.91 5.30
CA LYS A 293 -1.10 18.41 6.57
C LYS A 293 -0.05 18.35 7.68
N ILE A 294 1.24 18.25 7.32
CA ILE A 294 2.35 18.35 8.26
C ILE A 294 3.45 19.26 7.69
N VAL A 295 3.59 20.45 8.27
CA VAL A 295 4.66 21.39 7.94
C VAL A 295 5.79 21.24 8.95
N ILE A 296 7.01 20.96 8.48
CA ILE A 296 8.20 20.86 9.34
C ILE A 296 9.20 21.99 9.06
N GLU A 297 9.85 22.48 10.11
CA GLU A 297 10.90 23.49 10.02
C GLU A 297 12.26 22.88 10.34
N THR A 298 13.16 22.95 9.37
CA THR A 298 14.57 22.58 9.54
C THR A 298 15.40 23.23 8.45
N GLY A 299 16.64 23.60 8.77
CA GLY A 299 17.62 24.06 7.79
C GLY A 299 18.22 22.92 6.95
N ASN A 300 18.03 21.65 7.37
CA ASN A 300 18.57 20.49 6.68
C ASN A 300 17.63 20.00 5.56
N LYS A 301 18.08 20.13 4.31
CA LYS A 301 17.32 19.71 3.13
C LYS A 301 17.09 18.19 3.09
N ASP A 302 18.05 17.39 3.52
CA ASP A 302 17.94 15.93 3.50
C ASP A 302 16.85 15.45 4.47
N TYR A 303 16.71 16.13 5.62
CA TYR A 303 15.62 15.83 6.55
C TYR A 303 14.25 16.16 5.95
N LYS A 304 14.11 17.27 5.21
CA LYS A 304 12.88 17.57 4.48
C LYS A 304 12.60 16.54 3.38
N THR A 305 13.62 16.15 2.62
CA THR A 305 13.46 15.14 1.56
C THR A 305 13.07 13.78 2.11
N ASN A 306 13.73 13.31 3.17
CA ASN A 306 13.35 12.05 3.82
C ASN A 306 11.94 12.11 4.39
N PHE A 307 11.60 13.20 5.10
CA PHE A 307 10.29 13.36 5.72
C PHE A 307 9.16 13.39 4.68
N TYR A 308 9.26 14.27 3.67
CA TYR A 308 8.19 14.42 2.68
C TYR A 308 8.10 13.23 1.73
N SER A 309 9.21 12.54 1.43
CA SER A 309 9.16 11.28 0.66
C SER A 309 8.54 10.14 1.46
N ALA A 310 8.84 10.04 2.76
CA ALA A 310 8.17 9.08 3.63
C ALA A 310 6.67 9.37 3.73
N LEU A 311 6.27 10.63 3.96
CA LEU A 311 4.87 11.03 4.01
C LEU A 311 4.14 10.73 2.69
N TYR A 312 4.77 11.01 1.55
CA TYR A 312 4.28 10.61 0.22
C TYR A 312 4.01 9.09 0.17
N HIS A 313 4.96 8.25 0.58
CA HIS A 313 4.78 6.79 0.58
C HIS A 313 3.68 6.30 1.54
N THR A 314 3.33 7.05 2.59
CA THR A 314 2.17 6.71 3.42
C THR A 314 0.83 7.00 2.74
N MET A 315 0.81 7.77 1.65
CA MET A 315 -0.44 8.24 1.04
C MET A 315 -0.68 7.67 -0.36
N ILE A 316 0.13 6.70 -0.79
CA ILE A 316 -0.09 5.99 -2.07
C ILE A 316 -1.01 4.76 -1.93
N ALA A 317 -1.18 4.24 -0.71
CA ALA A 317 -2.08 3.13 -0.39
C ALA A 317 -2.70 3.35 1.01
N PRO A 318 -3.93 2.85 1.30
CA PRO A 318 -4.79 1.96 0.50
C PRO A 318 -5.29 2.57 -0.82
N ASN A 319 -5.59 1.75 -1.83
CA ASN A 319 -5.97 2.22 -3.16
C ASN A 319 -7.48 2.28 -3.33
N LEU A 320 -7.98 3.39 -3.89
CA LEU A 320 -9.38 3.51 -4.30
C LEU A 320 -9.75 2.37 -5.25
N TYR A 321 -10.84 1.67 -4.98
CA TYR A 321 -11.23 0.46 -5.70
C TYR A 321 -12.72 0.47 -6.08
N GLN A 322 -13.21 1.63 -6.53
CA GLN A 322 -14.57 1.80 -7.05
C GLN A 322 -14.54 2.74 -8.26
N ASP A 323 -15.45 2.55 -9.22
CA ASP A 323 -15.66 3.44 -10.36
C ASP A 323 -16.30 4.78 -9.95
N VAL A 324 -16.31 5.77 -10.85
CA VAL A 324 -16.95 7.08 -10.63
C VAL A 324 -18.46 6.97 -10.37
N ASP A 325 -19.10 5.92 -10.87
CA ASP A 325 -20.52 5.64 -10.61
C ASP A 325 -20.75 4.86 -9.31
N GLY A 326 -19.70 4.59 -8.53
CA GLY A 326 -19.74 3.90 -7.25
C GLY A 326 -19.78 2.38 -7.35
N ARG A 327 -19.72 1.80 -8.56
CA ARG A 327 -19.65 0.34 -8.71
C ARG A 327 -18.26 -0.17 -8.34
N TYR A 328 -18.19 -1.32 -7.69
CA TYR A 328 -16.94 -1.99 -7.36
C TYR A 328 -17.11 -3.51 -7.39
N ARG A 329 -15.99 -4.23 -7.43
CA ARG A 329 -15.93 -5.69 -7.33
C ARG A 329 -15.70 -6.07 -5.87
N GLY A 330 -16.70 -6.69 -5.23
CA GLY A 330 -16.61 -7.14 -3.85
C GLY A 330 -15.68 -8.34 -3.67
N VAL A 331 -15.39 -8.69 -2.42
CA VAL A 331 -14.58 -9.88 -2.09
C VAL A 331 -15.29 -11.20 -2.39
N ASP A 332 -16.61 -11.15 -2.62
CA ASP A 332 -17.41 -12.26 -3.14
C ASP A 332 -17.37 -12.36 -4.69
N LEU A 333 -16.52 -11.54 -5.32
CA LEU A 333 -16.36 -11.38 -6.77
C LEU A 333 -17.63 -10.91 -7.50
N LYS A 334 -18.65 -10.42 -6.79
CA LYS A 334 -19.83 -9.79 -7.41
C LYS A 334 -19.63 -8.30 -7.59
N VAL A 335 -20.44 -7.72 -8.49
CA VAL A 335 -20.51 -6.27 -8.66
C VAL A 335 -21.48 -5.73 -7.62
N HIS A 336 -21.00 -4.79 -6.82
CA HIS A 336 -21.78 -4.01 -5.88
C HIS A 336 -21.74 -2.54 -6.25
N GLN A 337 -22.55 -1.72 -5.60
CA GLN A 337 -22.56 -0.28 -5.82
C GLN A 337 -22.76 0.47 -4.51
N ASN A 338 -21.88 1.45 -4.25
CA ASN A 338 -21.92 2.30 -3.07
C ASN A 338 -21.50 3.72 -3.42
N LYS A 339 -22.20 4.71 -2.86
CA LYS A 339 -21.83 6.14 -2.95
C LYS A 339 -21.81 6.83 -1.59
N ALA A 340 -22.01 6.09 -0.50
CA ALA A 340 -22.02 6.64 0.86
C ALA A 340 -20.60 6.90 1.39
N PHE A 341 -19.61 6.13 0.92
CA PHE A 341 -18.19 6.27 1.23
C PHE A 341 -17.36 5.73 0.06
N ASP A 342 -16.07 6.09 -0.02
CA ASP A 342 -15.17 5.52 -1.02
C ASP A 342 -14.72 4.10 -0.61
N TYR A 343 -14.85 3.12 -1.50
CA TYR A 343 -14.38 1.75 -1.28
C TYR A 343 -12.91 1.58 -1.68
N TYR A 344 -12.11 0.89 -0.84
CA TYR A 344 -10.66 0.71 -1.02
C TYR A 344 -10.20 -0.77 -1.03
N THR A 345 -8.98 -1.00 -1.48
CA THR A 345 -8.24 -2.29 -1.42
C THR A 345 -6.76 -2.04 -1.07
N VAL A 346 -5.95 -3.09 -1.01
CA VAL A 346 -4.53 -3.06 -0.57
C VAL A 346 -4.41 -2.70 0.92
N PHE A 347 -5.05 -3.49 1.76
CA PHE A 347 -4.90 -3.37 3.22
C PHE A 347 -3.81 -4.33 3.75
N SER A 348 -2.55 -3.87 3.79
CA SER A 348 -1.41 -4.62 4.38
C SER A 348 -1.42 -4.53 5.90
N LEU A 349 -2.46 -5.09 6.53
CA LEU A 349 -2.80 -4.70 7.89
C LEU A 349 -1.74 -5.06 8.92
N TRP A 350 -1.05 -6.19 8.76
CA TRP A 350 0.03 -6.62 9.67
C TRP A 350 1.13 -5.58 9.84
N ASP A 351 1.40 -4.78 8.80
CA ASP A 351 2.33 -3.66 8.87
C ASP A 351 1.60 -2.38 9.32
N THR A 352 0.49 -2.05 8.66
CA THR A 352 -0.08 -0.71 8.69
C THR A 352 -0.80 -0.38 9.99
N TYR A 353 -1.27 -1.36 10.78
CA TYR A 353 -1.86 -1.07 12.10
C TYR A 353 -0.86 -0.44 13.07
N ARG A 354 0.44 -0.67 12.86
CA ARG A 354 1.51 -0.29 13.80
C ARG A 354 1.76 1.21 13.81
N ALA A 355 1.69 1.86 12.65
CA ALA A 355 2.01 3.28 12.51
C ALA A 355 1.20 4.03 11.44
N ALA A 356 0.94 3.42 10.27
CA ALA A 356 0.25 4.08 9.18
C ALA A 356 -1.22 4.40 9.52
N HIS A 357 -2.00 3.43 10.00
CA HIS A 357 -3.38 3.68 10.45
C HIS A 357 -3.44 4.65 11.66
N PRO A 358 -2.56 4.55 12.68
CA PRO A 358 -2.43 5.58 13.69
C PRO A 358 -2.16 6.99 13.13
N LEU A 359 -1.27 7.13 12.13
CA LEU A 359 -1.05 8.40 11.43
C LEU A 359 -2.32 8.89 10.72
N TYR A 360 -3.06 7.99 10.06
CA TYR A 360 -4.31 8.33 9.37
C TYR A 360 -5.39 8.85 10.34
N THR A 361 -5.41 8.39 11.59
CA THR A 361 -6.32 8.99 12.59
C THR A 361 -6.00 10.46 12.92
N LEU A 362 -4.79 10.93 12.59
CA LEU A 362 -4.38 12.33 12.77
C LEU A 362 -4.66 13.15 11.52
N ILE A 363 -4.30 12.63 10.34
CA ILE A 363 -4.24 13.43 9.10
C ILE A 363 -5.24 12.98 8.02
N GLU A 364 -5.92 11.85 8.18
CA GLU A 364 -6.88 11.26 7.22
C GLU A 364 -8.15 10.73 7.92
N GLN A 365 -8.77 11.52 8.80
CA GLN A 365 -9.92 11.03 9.59
C GLN A 365 -11.12 10.61 8.73
N ASP A 366 -11.44 11.35 7.67
CA ASP A 366 -12.54 10.99 6.76
C ASP A 366 -12.25 9.66 6.05
N ARG A 367 -11.04 9.49 5.49
CA ARG A 367 -10.64 8.22 4.88
C ARG A 367 -10.54 7.09 5.88
N THR A 368 -10.20 7.37 7.14
CA THR A 368 -10.22 6.36 8.20
C THR A 368 -11.62 5.78 8.37
N ASN A 369 -12.68 6.62 8.29
CA ASN A 369 -14.05 6.11 8.27
C ASN A 369 -14.33 5.29 7.01
N ASP A 370 -13.87 5.73 5.83
CA ASP A 370 -14.06 4.98 4.58
C ASP A 370 -13.37 3.61 4.62
N PHE A 371 -12.14 3.54 5.16
CA PHE A 371 -11.39 2.29 5.34
C PHE A 371 -12.15 1.33 6.26
N ILE A 372 -12.65 1.83 7.39
CA ILE A 372 -13.42 0.99 8.33
C ILE A 372 -14.73 0.53 7.71
N ASN A 373 -15.48 1.41 7.05
CA ASN A 373 -16.69 1.01 6.32
C ASN A 373 -16.37 -0.03 5.24
N THR A 374 -15.23 0.10 4.56
CA THR A 374 -14.72 -0.92 3.63
C THR A 374 -14.47 -2.26 4.33
N PHE A 375 -13.86 -2.29 5.51
CA PHE A 375 -13.68 -3.54 6.29
C PHE A 375 -15.02 -4.19 6.62
N LEU A 376 -16.01 -3.39 7.04
CA LEU A 376 -17.35 -3.87 7.39
C LEU A 376 -18.14 -4.36 6.17
N THR A 377 -17.91 -3.78 5.00
CA THR A 377 -18.48 -4.25 3.74
C THR A 377 -17.82 -5.54 3.28
N LYS A 378 -16.49 -5.65 3.37
CA LYS A 378 -15.78 -6.92 3.10
C LYS A 378 -16.23 -8.04 4.05
N TYR A 379 -16.53 -7.71 5.30
CA TYR A 379 -17.13 -8.65 6.25
C TYR A 379 -18.52 -9.12 5.81
N ASP A 380 -19.40 -8.24 5.34
CA ASP A 380 -20.74 -8.63 4.86
C ASP A 380 -20.67 -9.49 3.59
N GLU A 381 -19.79 -9.14 2.67
CA GLU A 381 -19.65 -9.79 1.36
C GLU A 381 -18.89 -11.12 1.46
N GLY A 382 -17.76 -11.13 2.17
CA GLY A 382 -16.81 -12.25 2.23
C GLY A 382 -16.85 -13.06 3.53
N GLY A 383 -17.63 -12.62 4.53
CA GLY A 383 -17.79 -13.30 5.82
C GLY A 383 -16.70 -13.03 6.85
N ILE A 384 -15.60 -12.37 6.49
CA ILE A 384 -14.51 -12.01 7.41
C ILE A 384 -13.91 -10.64 7.04
N MET A 385 -13.43 -9.90 8.04
CA MET A 385 -12.67 -8.66 7.81
C MET A 385 -11.31 -8.98 7.15
N PRO A 386 -10.72 -8.02 6.40
CA PRO A 386 -9.43 -8.25 5.76
C PRO A 386 -8.31 -8.51 6.78
N ILE A 387 -7.37 -9.38 6.40
CA ILE A 387 -6.00 -9.43 6.97
C ILE A 387 -5.05 -8.84 5.92
N TRP A 388 -5.07 -9.42 4.71
CA TRP A 388 -4.62 -8.81 3.47
C TRP A 388 -5.68 -9.03 2.39
N ASP A 389 -6.05 -7.98 1.66
CA ASP A 389 -6.83 -8.11 0.44
C ASP A 389 -6.15 -7.42 -0.74
N LEU A 390 -6.36 -8.00 -1.93
CA LEU A 390 -5.86 -7.47 -3.18
C LEU A 390 -6.92 -7.61 -4.27
N SER A 391 -7.38 -6.51 -4.83
CA SER A 391 -8.25 -6.53 -6.02
C SER A 391 -9.51 -7.41 -5.88
N GLY A 392 -10.14 -7.40 -4.70
CA GLY A 392 -11.29 -8.26 -4.40
C GLY A 392 -10.94 -9.72 -4.10
N CYS A 393 -9.66 -10.09 -4.01
CA CYS A 393 -9.20 -11.38 -3.55
C CYS A 393 -8.69 -11.29 -2.10
N TYR A 394 -8.92 -12.34 -1.32
CA TYR A 394 -8.33 -12.48 0.01
C TYR A 394 -7.04 -13.30 -0.10
N THR A 395 -5.90 -12.73 0.30
CA THR A 395 -4.61 -13.43 0.18
C THR A 395 -4.21 -14.16 1.46
N GLY A 396 -4.78 -13.76 2.60
CA GLY A 396 -4.54 -14.38 3.91
C GLY A 396 -3.18 -14.06 4.53
N CYS A 397 -2.45 -13.10 3.96
CA CYS A 397 -1.20 -12.56 4.49
C CYS A 397 -1.45 -11.50 5.58
N MET A 398 -0.59 -11.26 6.57
CA MET A 398 0.34 -12.20 7.19
C MET A 398 -0.43 -12.95 8.29
N ILE A 399 -0.01 -12.83 9.54
CA ILE A 399 -0.69 -13.36 10.72
C ILE A 399 -1.60 -12.30 11.37
N GLY A 400 -2.23 -12.62 12.51
CA GLY A 400 -3.07 -11.66 13.22
C GLY A 400 -4.48 -11.50 12.65
N TYR A 401 -5.27 -10.60 13.24
CA TYR A 401 -6.53 -10.10 12.68
C TYR A 401 -6.60 -8.58 12.85
N HIS A 402 -5.59 -7.91 12.30
CA HIS A 402 -5.24 -6.53 12.62
C HIS A 402 -6.18 -5.42 12.12
N ALA A 403 -7.26 -5.77 11.40
CA ALA A 403 -8.38 -4.83 11.20
C ALA A 403 -8.98 -4.39 12.54
N VAL A 404 -8.89 -5.24 13.57
CA VAL A 404 -9.44 -5.01 14.91
C VAL A 404 -8.76 -3.82 15.62
N PRO A 405 -7.42 -3.76 15.77
CA PRO A 405 -6.71 -2.58 16.27
C PRO A 405 -7.05 -1.28 15.53
N VAL A 406 -7.19 -1.31 14.21
CA VAL A 406 -7.50 -0.11 13.40
C VAL A 406 -8.89 0.44 13.77
N ILE A 407 -9.89 -0.44 13.89
CA ILE A 407 -11.25 -0.04 14.30
C ILE A 407 -11.26 0.49 15.74
N ALA A 408 -10.57 -0.19 16.66
CA ALA A 408 -10.52 0.21 18.06
C ALA A 408 -9.84 1.57 18.24
N ASP A 409 -8.71 1.80 17.56
CA ASP A 409 -7.98 3.07 17.62
C ASP A 409 -8.84 4.24 17.13
N ALA A 410 -9.47 4.10 15.96
CA ALA A 410 -10.39 5.09 15.42
C ALA A 410 -11.57 5.37 16.38
N TYR A 411 -12.23 4.32 16.86
CA TYR A 411 -13.38 4.45 17.75
C TYR A 411 -13.04 5.18 19.05
N LEU A 412 -11.93 4.80 19.69
CA LEU A 412 -11.49 5.38 20.96
C LEU A 412 -11.04 6.85 20.80
N LYS A 413 -10.57 7.24 19.61
CA LYS A 413 -10.22 8.62 19.25
C LYS A 413 -11.42 9.47 18.79
N GLY A 414 -12.63 8.89 18.72
CA GLY A 414 -13.84 9.62 18.35
C GLY A 414 -14.16 9.62 16.85
N ILE A 415 -13.39 8.89 16.04
CA ILE A 415 -13.67 8.67 14.61
C ILE A 415 -14.68 7.52 14.52
N LYS A 416 -15.96 7.86 14.34
CA LYS A 416 -17.09 6.92 14.55
C LYS A 416 -18.15 6.96 13.45
N ASN A 417 -17.84 7.44 12.25
CA ASN A 417 -18.79 7.49 11.13
C ASN A 417 -18.92 6.13 10.42
N TYR A 418 -19.30 5.12 11.21
CA TYR A 418 -19.55 3.74 10.80
C TYR A 418 -20.40 3.04 11.88
N ASP A 419 -21.00 1.90 11.56
CA ASP A 419 -21.80 1.13 12.52
C ASP A 419 -20.89 0.47 13.56
N ALA A 420 -20.83 1.05 14.76
CA ALA A 420 -19.97 0.59 15.85
C ALA A 420 -20.37 -0.78 16.43
N GLU A 421 -21.67 -1.10 16.46
CA GLU A 421 -22.14 -2.41 16.96
C GLU A 421 -21.84 -3.51 15.93
N LYS A 422 -22.02 -3.22 14.64
CA LYS A 422 -21.59 -4.10 13.56
C LYS A 422 -20.06 -4.29 13.58
N ALA A 423 -19.29 -3.21 13.76
CA ALA A 423 -17.85 -3.29 13.85
C ALA A 423 -17.41 -4.17 15.03
N PHE A 424 -18.00 -3.97 16.20
CA PHE A 424 -17.72 -4.81 17.37
C PHE A 424 -18.09 -6.29 17.13
N LYS A 425 -19.22 -6.56 16.47
CA LYS A 425 -19.60 -7.91 16.06
C LYS A 425 -18.57 -8.53 15.10
N ALA A 426 -18.11 -7.79 14.10
CA ALA A 426 -17.12 -8.24 13.14
C ALA A 426 -15.76 -8.52 13.81
N MET A 427 -15.32 -7.66 14.73
CA MET A 427 -14.11 -7.88 15.54
C MET A 427 -14.16 -9.18 16.33
N LYS A 428 -15.28 -9.42 17.04
CA LYS A 428 -15.49 -10.68 17.77
C LYS A 428 -15.53 -11.88 16.84
N HIS A 429 -16.09 -11.73 15.64
CA HIS A 429 -16.11 -12.80 14.64
C HIS A 429 -14.70 -13.22 14.24
N SER A 430 -13.82 -12.27 13.88
CA SER A 430 -12.42 -12.57 13.54
C SER A 430 -11.68 -13.27 14.69
N ALA A 431 -11.87 -12.79 15.93
CA ALA A 431 -11.24 -13.36 17.12
C ALA A 431 -11.86 -14.70 17.60
N SER A 432 -12.93 -15.17 16.95
CA SER A 432 -13.65 -16.40 17.31
C SER A 432 -13.54 -17.50 16.26
N GLN A 433 -12.76 -17.31 15.20
CA GLN A 433 -12.49 -18.37 14.22
C GLN A 433 -11.76 -19.57 14.86
N ASP A 434 -11.73 -20.70 14.15
CA ASP A 434 -11.01 -21.93 14.55
C ASP A 434 -9.85 -22.27 13.59
N LYS A 435 -9.45 -21.31 12.74
CA LYS A 435 -8.34 -21.44 11.80
C LYS A 435 -7.10 -20.71 12.32
N LEU A 436 -5.94 -20.98 11.72
CA LEU A 436 -4.67 -20.29 12.01
C LEU A 436 -4.30 -20.36 13.51
N GLY A 437 -4.51 -21.52 14.14
CA GLY A 437 -4.21 -21.75 15.55
C GLY A 437 -5.21 -21.14 16.56
N LEU A 438 -6.27 -20.44 16.11
CA LEU A 438 -7.22 -19.81 17.03
C LEU A 438 -8.03 -20.79 17.90
N GLU A 439 -8.28 -22.01 17.42
CA GLU A 439 -8.92 -23.05 18.23
C GLU A 439 -8.07 -23.34 19.48
N SER A 440 -6.79 -23.66 19.28
CA SER A 440 -5.82 -23.91 20.35
C SER A 440 -5.64 -22.68 21.25
N TYR A 441 -5.48 -21.49 20.66
CA TYR A 441 -5.30 -20.24 21.39
C TYR A 441 -6.46 -19.97 22.36
N LYS A 442 -7.71 -20.09 21.89
CA LYS A 442 -8.90 -19.87 22.74
C LYS A 442 -9.00 -20.90 23.87
N LYS A 443 -8.68 -22.17 23.59
CA LYS A 443 -8.83 -23.29 24.52
C LYS A 443 -7.70 -23.38 25.56
N LEU A 444 -6.46 -23.18 25.13
CA LEU A 444 -5.25 -23.43 25.91
C LEU A 444 -4.60 -22.14 26.41
N GLY A 445 -4.91 -21.01 25.81
CA GLY A 445 -4.27 -19.73 26.10
C GLY A 445 -2.92 -19.54 25.42
N TYR A 446 -2.58 -20.38 24.44
CA TYR A 446 -1.41 -20.27 23.56
C TYR A 446 -1.60 -21.23 22.38
N ILE A 447 -0.73 -21.11 21.38
CA ILE A 447 -0.71 -22.01 20.23
C ILE A 447 0.44 -23.01 20.40
N PRO A 448 0.16 -24.33 20.50
CA PRO A 448 1.22 -25.34 20.47
C PRO A 448 1.87 -25.44 19.10
N VAL A 449 3.21 -25.60 19.07
CA VAL A 449 4.02 -25.69 17.84
C VAL A 449 3.59 -26.86 16.94
N GLU A 450 3.03 -27.92 17.52
CA GLU A 450 2.55 -29.09 16.78
C GLU A 450 1.19 -28.90 16.11
N THR A 451 0.48 -27.81 16.44
CA THR A 451 -0.87 -27.53 15.90
C THR A 451 -0.86 -26.50 14.79
N GLU A 452 0.07 -25.54 14.83
CA GLU A 452 0.09 -24.41 13.90
C GLU A 452 1.49 -23.77 13.90
N SER A 453 1.95 -23.37 12.70
CA SER A 453 3.22 -22.66 12.51
C SER A 453 3.15 -21.23 13.06
N GLU A 454 4.29 -20.60 13.27
CA GLU A 454 4.42 -19.21 13.76
C GLU A 454 3.73 -18.99 15.11
N SER A 455 3.70 -20.06 15.91
CA SER A 455 2.89 -20.18 17.11
C SER A 455 3.14 -19.08 18.15
N VAL A 456 4.40 -18.64 18.29
CA VAL A 456 4.78 -17.60 19.25
C VAL A 456 4.31 -16.24 18.76
N SER A 457 4.65 -15.88 17.52
CA SER A 457 4.23 -14.61 16.91
C SER A 457 2.70 -14.47 16.90
N LYS A 458 1.98 -15.51 16.44
CA LYS A 458 0.51 -15.54 16.46
C LYS A 458 -0.05 -15.38 17.88
N THR A 459 0.51 -16.08 18.89
CA THR A 459 0.03 -15.96 20.28
C THR A 459 0.20 -14.52 20.82
N LEU A 460 1.33 -13.88 20.55
CA LEU A 460 1.62 -12.51 21.00
C LEU A 460 0.72 -11.49 20.29
N GLU A 461 0.59 -11.60 18.97
CA GLU A 461 -0.20 -10.68 18.17
C GLU A 461 -1.71 -10.83 18.40
N TYR A 462 -2.21 -12.06 18.58
CA TYR A 462 -3.60 -12.30 18.99
C TYR A 462 -3.90 -11.73 20.39
N ALA A 463 -2.93 -11.78 21.32
CA ALA A 463 -3.11 -11.17 22.63
C ALA A 463 -3.21 -9.64 22.55
N TYR A 464 -2.47 -9.01 21.66
CA TYR A 464 -2.62 -7.57 21.38
C TYR A 464 -3.97 -7.26 20.71
N ASP A 465 -4.35 -8.00 19.68
CA ASP A 465 -5.64 -7.81 19.01
C ASP A 465 -6.80 -7.98 20.00
N ASP A 466 -6.77 -9.00 20.85
CA ASP A 466 -7.77 -9.21 21.91
C ASP A 466 -7.82 -8.06 22.93
N TRP A 467 -6.67 -7.45 23.26
CA TRP A 467 -6.67 -6.26 24.11
C TRP A 467 -7.46 -5.13 23.46
N THR A 468 -7.28 -4.90 22.15
CA THR A 468 -8.02 -3.84 21.45
C THR A 468 -9.54 -4.11 21.42
N ILE A 469 -9.96 -5.38 21.31
CA ILE A 469 -11.37 -5.78 21.47
C ILE A 469 -11.86 -5.47 22.88
N ALA A 470 -11.07 -5.77 23.91
CA ALA A 470 -11.42 -5.45 25.29
C ALA A 470 -11.63 -3.94 25.47
N GLN A 471 -10.73 -3.11 24.93
CA GLN A 471 -10.86 -1.66 25.03
C GLN A 471 -12.13 -1.14 24.34
N MET A 472 -12.48 -1.68 23.17
CA MET A 472 -13.73 -1.33 22.50
C MET A 472 -14.96 -1.84 23.27
N ALA A 473 -14.92 -3.07 23.80
CA ALA A 473 -15.98 -3.62 24.65
C ALA A 473 -16.24 -2.75 25.87
N LYS A 474 -15.18 -2.22 26.50
CA LYS A 474 -15.28 -1.29 27.62
C LYS A 474 -15.96 0.02 27.21
N ALA A 475 -15.58 0.58 26.06
CA ALA A 475 -16.16 1.82 25.55
C ALA A 475 -17.64 1.68 25.13
N LEU A 476 -18.05 0.46 24.75
CA LEU A 476 -19.44 0.09 24.42
C LEU A 476 -20.20 -0.51 25.61
N GLU A 477 -19.64 -0.47 26.82
CA GLU A 477 -20.24 -0.99 28.06
C GLU A 477 -20.58 -2.50 28.04
N LYS A 478 -19.90 -3.29 27.21
CA LYS A 478 -20.07 -4.75 27.06
C LYS A 478 -19.22 -5.50 28.10
N SER A 479 -19.66 -5.49 29.35
CA SER A 479 -18.87 -5.97 30.51
C SER A 479 -18.35 -7.42 30.40
N ASP A 480 -19.13 -8.35 29.85
CA ASP A 480 -18.71 -9.76 29.75
C ASP A 480 -17.70 -9.99 28.62
N ASP A 481 -17.87 -9.30 27.50
CA ASP A 481 -16.87 -9.28 26.43
C ASP A 481 -15.56 -8.64 26.94
N TYR A 482 -15.64 -7.52 27.67
CA TYR A 482 -14.46 -6.87 28.28
C TYR A 482 -13.68 -7.83 29.16
N LYS A 483 -14.34 -8.57 30.06
CA LYS A 483 -13.69 -9.58 30.92
C LYS A 483 -13.03 -10.69 30.10
N THR A 484 -13.74 -11.20 29.10
CA THR A 484 -13.28 -12.31 28.26
C THR A 484 -12.02 -11.93 27.49
N PHE A 485 -12.07 -10.80 26.77
CA PHE A 485 -10.96 -10.34 25.95
C PHE A 485 -9.81 -9.77 26.80
N SER A 486 -10.08 -9.18 27.96
CA SER A 486 -9.01 -8.80 28.91
C SER A 486 -8.24 -10.01 29.43
N LYS A 487 -8.91 -11.15 29.64
CA LYS A 487 -8.24 -12.41 30.01
C LYS A 487 -7.37 -12.92 28.86
N ARG A 488 -7.91 -12.95 27.64
CA ARG A 488 -7.17 -13.41 26.45
C ARG A 488 -5.97 -12.52 26.12
N ALA A 489 -6.09 -11.21 26.33
CA ALA A 489 -4.99 -10.25 26.19
C ALA A 489 -3.75 -10.54 27.07
N GLN A 490 -3.90 -11.42 28.07
CA GLN A 490 -2.85 -11.85 28.99
C GLN A 490 -2.23 -13.19 28.60
N TYR A 491 -2.65 -13.80 27.49
CA TYR A 491 -2.19 -15.11 27.02
C TYR A 491 -0.70 -15.15 26.63
N TYR A 492 -0.09 -13.99 26.36
CA TYR A 492 1.36 -13.86 26.20
C TYR A 492 2.15 -14.46 27.39
N LYS A 493 1.57 -14.44 28.61
CA LYS A 493 2.19 -15.01 29.82
C LYS A 493 2.40 -16.52 29.73
N ASN A 494 1.59 -17.22 28.93
CA ASN A 494 1.63 -18.68 28.85
C ASN A 494 2.81 -19.21 28.03
N ILE A 495 3.44 -18.36 27.22
CA ILE A 495 4.58 -18.68 26.37
C ILE A 495 5.89 -18.02 26.84
N PHE A 496 5.87 -17.31 27.96
CA PHE A 496 7.08 -16.77 28.60
C PHE A 496 7.81 -17.89 29.37
N ASP A 497 9.00 -18.24 28.93
CA ASP A 497 9.87 -19.21 29.60
C ASP A 497 10.74 -18.50 30.65
N PRO A 498 10.50 -18.70 31.96
CA PRO A 498 11.22 -17.99 33.01
C PRO A 498 12.71 -18.36 33.10
N GLU A 499 13.13 -19.52 32.56
CA GLU A 499 14.53 -19.94 32.56
C GLU A 499 15.34 -19.18 31.50
N SER A 500 14.83 -19.13 30.27
CA SER A 500 15.47 -18.42 29.16
C SER A 500 15.15 -16.92 29.13
N GLN A 501 14.08 -16.49 29.81
CA GLN A 501 13.51 -15.14 29.78
C GLN A 501 13.01 -14.68 28.40
N PHE A 502 12.74 -15.62 27.50
CA PHE A 502 12.21 -15.37 26.17
C PHE A 502 10.76 -15.88 26.02
N MET A 503 10.06 -15.37 25.01
CA MET A 503 8.84 -15.99 24.51
C MET A 503 9.22 -17.20 23.68
N ARG A 504 8.78 -18.39 24.08
CA ARG A 504 9.21 -19.66 23.50
C ARG A 504 8.02 -20.53 23.12
N GLY A 505 8.18 -21.24 21.99
CA GLY A 505 7.19 -22.19 21.51
C GLY A 505 6.87 -23.25 22.57
N ARG A 506 5.59 -23.61 22.68
CA ARG A 506 5.12 -24.69 23.57
C ARG A 506 4.90 -25.95 22.77
N PHE A 507 5.40 -27.07 23.27
CA PHE A 507 5.11 -28.40 22.73
C PHE A 507 4.42 -29.21 23.82
N ARG A 508 3.13 -29.51 23.66
CA ARG A 508 2.30 -30.07 24.73
C ARG A 508 2.43 -29.24 26.03
N ASN A 509 2.76 -29.88 27.16
CA ASN A 509 2.94 -29.21 28.45
C ASN A 509 4.40 -28.80 28.75
N THR A 510 5.29 -28.83 27.76
CA THR A 510 6.70 -28.43 27.92
C THR A 510 7.10 -27.33 26.92
N TRP A 511 8.33 -26.84 27.04
CA TRP A 511 8.94 -25.90 26.09
C TRP A 511 9.49 -26.63 24.87
N PHE A 512 9.32 -26.06 23.69
CA PHE A 512 9.90 -26.57 22.45
C PHE A 512 11.43 -26.51 22.52
N ALA A 513 12.11 -27.63 22.30
CA ALA A 513 13.55 -27.77 22.48
C ALA A 513 14.19 -28.54 21.30
N PRO A 514 15.47 -28.30 20.96
CA PRO A 514 16.37 -27.30 21.54
C PRO A 514 15.89 -25.86 21.29
N PHE A 515 16.43 -24.90 22.05
CA PHE A 515 16.07 -23.48 21.90
C PHE A 515 17.33 -22.64 21.78
N ASP A 516 17.37 -21.88 20.69
CA ASP A 516 18.37 -20.85 20.41
C ASP A 516 17.60 -19.56 20.08
N PRO A 517 17.76 -18.46 20.85
CA PRO A 517 17.05 -17.22 20.60
C PRO A 517 17.49 -16.50 19.31
N TYR A 518 18.62 -16.88 18.71
CA TYR A 518 19.13 -16.33 17.45
C TYR A 518 18.55 -17.03 16.21
N GLU A 519 18.08 -18.27 16.36
CA GLU A 519 17.58 -19.08 15.26
C GLU A 519 16.32 -18.45 14.65
N VAL A 520 16.37 -18.20 13.33
CA VAL A 520 15.18 -17.92 12.52
C VAL A 520 14.52 -19.26 12.20
N ASN A 521 13.36 -19.52 12.80
CA ASN A 521 12.63 -20.77 12.63
C ASN A 521 11.11 -20.54 12.51
N PHE A 522 10.38 -21.62 12.29
CA PHE A 522 8.93 -21.57 12.03
C PHE A 522 8.06 -21.23 13.25
N ASN A 523 8.60 -20.79 14.38
CA ASN A 523 7.80 -20.33 15.53
C ASN A 523 7.63 -18.80 15.54
N TYR A 524 8.49 -18.08 14.83
CA TYR A 524 8.51 -16.63 14.76
C TYR A 524 8.35 -16.19 13.29
N THR A 525 7.41 -15.31 13.01
CA THR A 525 7.15 -14.81 11.65
C THR A 525 8.27 -13.86 11.22
N GLU A 526 9.07 -14.25 10.22
CA GLU A 526 10.14 -13.43 9.63
C GLU A 526 11.17 -12.89 10.64
N ALA A 527 11.40 -13.63 11.72
CA ALA A 527 12.15 -13.14 12.86
C ALA A 527 12.72 -14.28 13.72
N ASN A 528 13.38 -13.91 14.81
CA ASN A 528 13.78 -14.82 15.88
C ASN A 528 13.19 -14.39 17.24
N SER A 529 13.56 -15.11 18.30
CA SER A 529 13.00 -14.86 19.64
C SER A 529 13.48 -13.54 20.25
N TRP A 530 14.70 -13.10 19.94
CA TRP A 530 15.22 -11.80 20.36
C TRP A 530 14.31 -10.64 19.91
N GLN A 531 13.80 -10.71 18.69
CA GLN A 531 12.93 -9.67 18.15
C GLN A 531 11.51 -9.78 18.69
N TYR A 532 10.90 -10.97 18.65
CA TYR A 532 9.48 -11.13 18.98
C TYR A 532 9.17 -11.12 20.47
N SER A 533 10.12 -11.46 21.35
CA SER A 533 9.84 -11.59 22.78
C SER A 533 9.37 -10.30 23.45
N TYR A 534 9.62 -9.15 22.82
CA TYR A 534 9.22 -7.83 23.29
C TYR A 534 7.84 -7.37 22.78
N TYR A 535 7.16 -8.19 21.97
CA TYR A 535 5.86 -7.85 21.40
C TYR A 535 4.71 -8.01 22.42
N VAL A 536 4.70 -7.15 23.44
CA VAL A 536 3.64 -7.06 24.45
C VAL A 536 3.20 -5.59 24.67
N PRO A 537 2.89 -4.83 23.61
CA PRO A 537 2.62 -3.38 23.71
C PRO A 537 1.42 -3.05 24.62
N GLN A 538 0.48 -3.99 24.77
CA GLN A 538 -0.70 -3.84 25.63
C GLN A 538 -0.39 -3.88 27.13
N ASP A 539 0.74 -4.45 27.56
CA ASP A 539 1.04 -4.70 28.97
C ASP A 539 2.55 -4.72 29.27
N ILE A 540 3.26 -3.66 28.88
CA ILE A 540 4.69 -3.48 29.15
C ILE A 540 5.01 -3.60 30.65
N SER A 541 4.11 -3.10 31.52
CA SER A 541 4.29 -3.22 32.97
C SER A 541 4.19 -4.66 33.47
N GLY A 542 3.30 -5.48 32.91
CA GLY A 542 3.22 -6.90 33.19
C GLY A 542 4.44 -7.66 32.69
N PHE A 543 4.91 -7.35 31.48
CA PHE A 543 6.12 -7.96 30.91
C PHE A 543 7.37 -7.65 31.75
N ILE A 544 7.55 -6.40 32.19
CA ILE A 544 8.63 -6.01 33.13
C ILE A 544 8.61 -6.87 34.40
N LYS A 545 7.42 -7.15 34.94
CA LYS A 545 7.29 -7.99 36.14
C LYS A 545 7.69 -9.44 35.86
N LEU A 546 7.35 -10.00 34.69
CA LEU A 546 7.76 -11.36 34.29
C LEU A 546 9.28 -11.48 34.16
N LEU A 547 9.94 -10.45 33.61
CA LEU A 547 11.40 -10.41 33.47
C LEU A 547 12.14 -10.28 34.81
N GLY A 548 11.43 -9.93 35.90
CA GLY A 548 12.02 -9.72 37.22
C GLY A 548 12.37 -8.27 37.54
N GLY A 549 11.83 -7.30 36.80
CA GLY A 549 11.98 -5.86 37.09
C GLY A 549 12.60 -5.05 35.95
N LYS A 550 12.68 -3.73 36.15
CA LYS A 550 13.15 -2.77 35.14
C LYS A 550 14.62 -3.01 34.77
N ASP A 551 15.47 -3.26 35.77
CA ASP A 551 16.91 -3.50 35.56
C ASP A 551 17.17 -4.74 34.68
N LYS A 552 16.28 -5.74 34.75
CA LYS A 552 16.36 -6.93 33.89
C LYS A 552 15.92 -6.65 32.46
N LEU A 553 14.87 -5.85 32.28
CA LEU A 553 14.47 -5.40 30.95
C LEU A 553 15.58 -4.57 30.29
N ASP A 554 16.15 -3.62 31.03
CA ASP A 554 17.24 -2.75 30.57
C ASP A 554 18.43 -3.58 30.07
N ALA A 555 18.94 -4.50 30.90
CA ALA A 555 20.05 -5.38 30.53
C ALA A 555 19.72 -6.32 29.35
N ASN A 556 18.46 -6.74 29.18
CA ASN A 556 18.06 -7.58 28.05
C ASN A 556 17.91 -6.77 26.76
N LEU A 557 17.45 -5.51 26.83
CA LEU A 557 17.43 -4.60 25.69
C LEU A 557 18.85 -4.26 25.24
N ASP A 558 19.77 -3.99 26.17
CA ASP A 558 21.19 -3.79 25.83
C ASP A 558 21.74 -4.98 25.03
N LYS A 559 21.44 -6.21 25.48
CA LYS A 559 21.83 -7.42 24.74
C LYS A 559 21.18 -7.52 23.36
N LEU A 560 19.91 -7.15 23.22
CA LEU A 560 19.24 -7.13 21.92
C LEU A 560 19.96 -6.20 20.94
N PHE A 561 20.37 -5.00 21.39
CA PHE A 561 21.03 -4.01 20.53
C PHE A 561 22.49 -4.33 20.19
N VAL A 562 23.12 -5.28 20.89
CA VAL A 562 24.49 -5.76 20.61
C VAL A 562 24.54 -7.23 20.21
N ALA A 563 23.39 -7.86 20.00
CA ALA A 563 23.28 -9.25 19.56
C ALA A 563 23.87 -9.39 18.15
N GLU A 564 24.85 -10.28 17.97
CA GLU A 564 25.41 -10.62 16.67
C GLU A 564 24.59 -11.75 16.04
N ALA A 565 24.23 -11.58 14.77
CA ALA A 565 23.40 -12.53 14.00
C ALA A 565 24.21 -13.74 13.50
#